data_AF-A0A6V7IJK3-F1
#
_entry.id   AF-A0A6V7IJK3-F1
#
_cell.length_a   1.000
_cell.length_b   1.000
_cell.length_c   1.000
_cell.angle_alpha   90.00
_cell.angle_beta   90.00
_cell.angle_gamma   90.00
#
_symmetry.space_group_name_H-M   'P 1'
#
loop_
_entity.id
_entity.type
_entity.pdbx_description
1 polymer ?
#
loop_
_entity_poly.entity_id
_entity_poly.type
_entity_poly.pdbx_seq_one_letter_code
_entity_poly.pdbx_strand_id
1 'polypeptide(L)'
;TVGPSSLVSAILSPWENSAPDCGLSIVWSHLEAARKLTESLPLFRRNAEIVLENSRNDELLLDAFRTEFHIKFLWGSRGAAVAPEERHLKFIQVLDAMYDKCTASEAAA
;
A
#
# COMPACT_ATOMS: atom_id res chain seq x y z
N THR A 1 14.20 -29.82 6.51
CA THR A 1 14.01 -28.59 7.31
C THR A 1 12.55 -28.51 7.67
N VAL A 2 12.21 -28.53 8.96
CA VAL A 2 10.82 -28.50 9.41
C VAL A 2 10.29 -27.10 9.10
N GLY A 3 9.26 -26.99 8.25
CA GLY A 3 8.60 -25.71 7.97
C GLY A 3 7.98 -25.12 9.24
N PRO A 4 7.78 -23.80 9.29
CA PRO A 4 7.16 -23.15 10.46
C PRO A 4 5.83 -23.83 10.80
N SER A 5 5.55 -24.03 12.09
CA SER A 5 4.30 -24.67 12.53
C SER A 5 3.10 -23.84 12.03
N SER A 6 1.97 -24.50 11.73
CA SER A 6 0.79 -23.79 11.19
C SER A 6 0.28 -22.69 12.13
N LEU A 7 0.56 -22.80 13.44
CA LEU A 7 0.28 -21.76 14.43
C LEU A 7 1.15 -20.52 14.23
N VAL A 8 2.44 -20.68 13.94
CA VAL A 8 3.35 -19.56 13.69
C VAL A 8 2.94 -18.78 12.44
N SER A 9 2.53 -19.48 11.37
CA SER A 9 2.03 -18.84 10.15
C SER A 9 0.67 -18.13 10.31
N ALA A 10 -0.13 -18.51 11.32
CA ALA A 10 -1.42 -17.89 11.59
C ALA A 10 -1.29 -16.64 12.49
N ILE A 11 -0.20 -16.54 13.26
CA ILE A 11 0.00 -15.49 14.28
C ILE A 11 0.97 -14.41 13.79
N LEU A 12 1.99 -14.79 13.02
CA LEU A 12 3.01 -13.86 12.55
C LEU A 12 2.80 -13.51 11.09
N SER A 13 2.88 -12.22 10.78
CA SER A 13 2.85 -11.71 9.41
C SER A 13 4.10 -12.16 8.64
N PRO A 14 4.06 -12.16 7.29
CA PRO A 14 5.15 -12.73 6.48
C PRO A 14 6.53 -12.13 6.74
N TRP A 15 6.62 -10.85 7.09
CA TRP A 15 7.88 -10.18 7.38
C TRP A 15 8.44 -10.51 8.78
N GLU A 16 7.58 -10.77 9.77
CA GLU A 16 7.99 -11.22 11.11
C GLU A 16 8.60 -12.62 11.08
N ASN A 17 8.04 -13.52 10.26
CA ASN A 17 8.56 -14.89 10.09
C ASN A 17 9.91 -14.97 9.35
N SER A 18 10.29 -13.92 8.64
CA SER A 18 11.51 -13.91 7.81
C SER A 18 12.79 -13.57 8.58
N ALA A 19 12.66 -13.05 9.80
CA ALA A 19 13.79 -12.56 10.60
C ALA A 19 14.13 -13.51 11.77
N PRO A 20 15.43 -13.67 12.13
CA PRO A 20 15.87 -14.56 13.22
C PRO A 20 15.29 -14.24 14.60
N ASP A 21 14.84 -13.00 14.81
CA ASP A 21 14.29 -12.47 16.06
C ASP A 21 12.78 -12.21 15.95
N CYS A 22 12.11 -12.89 15.02
CA CYS A 22 10.69 -12.66 14.70
C CYS A 22 10.36 -11.20 14.32
N GLY A 23 11.35 -10.43 13.85
CA GLY A 23 11.17 -9.05 13.43
C GLY A 23 11.20 -8.03 14.57
N LEU A 24 11.55 -8.42 15.79
CA LEU A 24 11.54 -7.53 16.96
C LEU A 24 12.49 -6.34 16.82
N SER A 25 13.70 -6.55 16.30
CA SER A 25 14.67 -5.48 16.03
C SER A 25 14.16 -4.50 14.96
N ILE A 26 13.44 -5.02 13.96
CA ILE A 26 12.80 -4.21 12.92
C ILE A 26 11.71 -3.33 13.54
N VAL A 27 10.83 -3.92 14.35
CA VAL A 27 9.78 -3.18 15.08
C VAL A 27 10.39 -2.10 15.97
N TRP A 28 11.42 -2.44 16.74
CA TRP A 28 12.11 -1.49 17.61
C TRP A 28 12.68 -0.30 16.82
N SER A 29 13.36 -0.58 15.69
CA SER A 29 13.89 0.44 14.79
C SER A 29 12.78 1.36 14.25
N HIS A 30 11.64 0.81 13.85
CA HIS A 30 10.49 1.60 13.40
C HIS A 30 9.92 2.47 14.51
N LEU A 31 9.81 1.97 15.74
CA LEU A 31 9.32 2.75 16.89
C LEU A 31 10.27 3.92 17.22
N GLU A 32 11.57 3.67 17.18
CA GLU A 32 12.59 4.71 17.39
C GLU A 32 12.55 5.76 16.27
N ALA A 33 12.40 5.33 15.01
CA ALA A 33 12.22 6.25 13.88
C ALA A 33 10.93 7.07 13.99
N ALA A 34 9.83 6.47 14.45
CA ALA A 34 8.55 7.17 14.63
C ALA A 34 8.63 8.27 15.71
N ARG A 35 9.40 8.05 16.79
CA ARG A 35 9.70 9.10 17.77
C ARG A 35 10.39 10.28 17.12
N LYS A 36 11.47 10.02 16.38
CA LYS A 36 12.25 11.05 15.64
C LYS A 36 11.42 11.76 14.57
N LEU A 37 10.50 11.04 13.92
CA LEU A 37 9.59 11.60 12.92
C LEU A 37 8.74 12.72 13.51
N THR A 38 8.22 12.54 14.73
CA THR A 38 7.35 13.52 15.39
C THR A 38 8.10 14.83 15.63
N GLU A 39 9.35 14.77 16.07
CA GLU A 39 10.24 15.93 16.24
C GLU A 39 10.59 16.59 14.90
N SER A 40 10.63 15.80 13.82
CA SER A 40 10.97 16.24 12.47
C SER A 40 9.78 16.78 11.66
N LEU A 41 8.55 16.74 12.17
CA LEU A 41 7.35 17.22 11.45
C LEU A 41 7.46 18.66 10.93
N PRO A 42 7.98 19.65 11.70
CA PRO A 42 8.16 21.01 11.20
C PRO A 42 9.13 21.09 10.02
N LEU A 43 10.19 20.27 10.04
CA LEU A 43 11.16 20.18 8.95
C LEU A 43 10.51 19.61 7.69
N PHE A 44 9.75 18.51 7.81
CA PHE A 44 9.05 17.93 6.65
C PHE A 44 8.03 18.90 6.05
N ARG A 45 7.30 19.64 6.89
CA ARG A 45 6.39 20.71 6.43
C ARG A 45 7.14 21.78 5.65
N ARG A 46 8.20 22.34 6.22
CA ARG A 46 9.02 23.37 5.57
C ARG A 46 9.58 22.88 4.23
N ASN A 47 10.09 21.65 4.18
CA ASN A 47 10.62 21.06 2.96
C ASN A 47 9.53 20.91 1.89
N ALA A 48 8.33 20.46 2.27
CA ALA A 48 7.20 20.37 1.36
C ALA A 48 6.79 21.74 0.83
N GLU A 49 6.72 22.76 1.68
CA GLU A 49 6.43 24.15 1.29
C GLU A 49 7.45 24.67 0.26
N ILE A 50 8.74 24.47 0.51
CA ILE A 50 9.82 24.87 -0.42
C ILE A 50 9.69 24.17 -1.78
N VAL A 51 9.45 22.85 -1.77
CA VAL A 51 9.32 22.07 -3.01
C VAL A 51 8.07 22.47 -3.80
N LEU A 52 6.99 22.84 -3.11
CA LEU A 52 5.70 23.13 -3.72
C LEU A 52 5.45 24.63 -3.99
N GLU A 53 6.32 25.54 -3.54
CA GLU A 53 6.14 27.00 -3.58
C GLU A 53 5.70 27.53 -4.95
N ASN A 54 6.21 26.95 -6.05
CA ASN A 54 5.91 27.35 -7.42
C ASN A 54 5.20 26.25 -8.23
N SER A 55 4.63 25.26 -7.54
CA SER A 55 3.90 24.18 -8.20
C SER A 55 2.57 24.70 -8.79
N ARG A 56 2.24 24.24 -9.99
CA ARG A 56 0.93 24.50 -10.60
C ARG A 56 -0.04 23.42 -10.17
N ASN A 57 -1.11 23.82 -9.51
CA ASN A 57 -2.17 22.92 -9.06
C ASN A 57 -3.24 22.80 -10.14
N ASP A 58 -3.27 21.66 -10.85
CA ASP A 58 -4.38 21.31 -11.74
C ASP A 58 -5.46 20.59 -10.91
N GLU A 59 -6.67 21.15 -10.86
CA GLU A 59 -7.73 20.63 -9.98
C GLU A 59 -8.19 19.22 -10.35
N LEU A 60 -8.23 18.91 -11.64
CA LEU A 60 -8.64 17.58 -12.11
C LEU A 60 -7.59 16.54 -11.75
N LEU A 61 -6.31 16.87 -11.92
CA LEU A 61 -5.20 16.02 -11.52
C LEU A 61 -5.15 15.83 -10.00
N LEU A 62 -5.38 16.88 -9.23
CA LEU A 62 -5.47 16.79 -7.78
C LEU A 62 -6.62 15.89 -7.32
N ASP A 63 -7.79 15.97 -7.96
CA ASP A 63 -8.91 15.07 -7.66
C ASP A 63 -8.58 13.63 -8.04
N ALA A 64 -7.90 13.42 -9.18
CA ALA A 64 -7.46 12.09 -9.61
C ALA A 64 -6.54 11.41 -8.59
N PHE A 65 -5.76 12.16 -7.79
CA PHE A 65 -4.89 11.61 -6.74
C PHE A 65 -5.58 11.35 -5.40
N ARG A 66 -6.86 11.70 -5.25
CA ARG A 66 -7.58 11.49 -3.99
C ARG A 66 -7.98 10.03 -3.80
N THR A 67 -7.83 9.53 -2.58
CA THR A 67 -8.23 8.17 -2.21
C THR A 67 -9.73 7.95 -2.44
N GLU A 68 -10.56 8.97 -2.21
CA GLU A 68 -12.00 8.93 -2.44
C GLU A 68 -12.33 8.77 -3.92
N PHE A 69 -11.57 9.45 -4.79
CA PHE A 69 -11.66 9.28 -6.24
C PHE A 69 -11.26 7.86 -6.62
N HIS A 70 -10.07 7.39 -6.17
CA HIS A 70 -9.60 6.03 -6.47
C HIS A 70 -10.61 4.96 -6.06
N ILE A 71 -11.20 5.08 -4.86
CA ILE A 71 -12.17 4.10 -4.36
C ILE A 71 -13.44 4.10 -5.23
N LYS A 72 -13.98 5.27 -5.55
CA LYS A 72 -15.18 5.34 -6.40
C LYS A 72 -14.90 4.92 -7.84
N PHE A 73 -13.72 5.25 -8.37
CA PHE A 73 -13.30 4.90 -9.71
C PHE A 73 -13.20 3.37 -9.88
N LEU A 74 -12.57 2.69 -8.92
CA LEU A 74 -12.34 1.24 -9.00
C LEU A 74 -13.60 0.41 -8.71
N TRP A 75 -14.44 0.85 -7.77
CA TRP A 75 -15.52 0.00 -7.23
C TRP A 75 -16.94 0.59 -7.39
N GLY A 76 -17.05 1.82 -7.91
CA GLY A 76 -18.33 2.54 -7.98
C GLY A 76 -18.90 2.88 -6.59
N SER A 77 -20.03 3.59 -6.56
CA SER A 77 -20.61 4.09 -5.31
C SER A 77 -21.01 2.98 -4.32
N ARG A 78 -21.51 1.85 -4.82
CA ARG A 78 -21.90 0.70 -3.97
C ARG A 78 -20.69 -0.10 -3.51
N GLY A 79 -19.76 -0.39 -4.42
CA GLY A 79 -18.57 -1.15 -4.08
C GLY A 79 -17.62 -0.41 -3.16
N ALA A 80 -17.61 0.94 -3.20
CA ALA A 80 -16.83 1.77 -2.29
C ALA A 80 -17.10 1.52 -0.79
N ALA A 81 -18.32 1.10 -0.44
CA ALA A 81 -18.73 0.82 0.94
C ALA A 81 -18.40 -0.61 1.41
N VAL A 82 -17.89 -1.46 0.51
CA VAL A 82 -17.49 -2.83 0.83
C VAL A 82 -16.18 -2.82 1.64
N ALA A 83 -16.01 -3.84 2.49
CA ALA A 83 -14.83 -4.02 3.31
C ALA A 83 -13.53 -3.96 2.48
N PRO A 84 -12.47 -3.29 2.97
CA PRO A 84 -11.19 -3.19 2.25
C PRO A 84 -10.62 -4.55 1.84
N GLU A 85 -10.73 -5.56 2.69
CA GLU A 85 -10.20 -6.90 2.46
C GLU A 85 -10.84 -7.55 1.23
N GLU A 86 -12.16 -7.45 1.11
CA GLU A 86 -12.91 -7.95 -0.05
C GLU A 86 -12.57 -7.18 -1.32
N ARG A 87 -12.45 -5.85 -1.22
CA ARG A 87 -12.05 -4.99 -2.35
C ARG A 87 -10.66 -5.32 -2.86
N HIS A 88 -9.69 -5.52 -1.97
CA HIS A 88 -8.32 -5.89 -2.33
C HIS A 88 -8.27 -7.29 -2.96
N LEU A 89 -8.93 -8.28 -2.36
CA LEU A 89 -9.00 -9.63 -2.91
C LEU A 89 -9.63 -9.63 -4.32
N LYS A 90 -10.71 -8.86 -4.50
CA LYS A 90 -11.35 -8.75 -5.81
C LYS A 90 -10.44 -8.07 -6.83
N PHE A 91 -9.70 -7.04 -6.42
CA PHE A 91 -8.79 -6.34 -7.31
C PHE A 91 -7.63 -7.22 -7.78
N ILE A 92 -7.06 -8.05 -6.89
CA ILE A 92 -6.05 -9.05 -7.26
C ILE A 92 -6.58 -9.97 -8.38
N GLN A 93 -7.79 -10.52 -8.22
CA GLN A 93 -8.41 -11.37 -9.25
C GLN A 93 -8.62 -10.64 -10.59
N VAL A 94 -8.96 -9.35 -10.56
CA VAL A 94 -9.10 -8.54 -11.78
C VAL A 94 -7.75 -8.36 -12.45
N LEU A 95 -6.70 -8.02 -11.68
CA LEU A 95 -5.35 -7.84 -12.20
C LEU A 95 -4.79 -9.14 -12.80
N ASP A 96 -4.99 -10.28 -12.14
CA ASP A 96 -4.57 -11.59 -12.66
C ASP A 96 -5.24 -11.89 -14.01
N ALA A 97 -6.56 -11.72 -14.10
CA ALA A 97 -7.29 -11.92 -15.34
C ALA A 97 -6.89 -10.94 -16.45
N MET A 98 -6.56 -9.70 -16.10
CA MET A 98 -6.04 -8.71 -17.07
C MET A 98 -4.65 -9.11 -17.57
N TYR A 99 -3.77 -9.56 -16.67
CA TYR A 99 -2.44 -10.04 -17.02
C TYR A 99 -2.52 -11.24 -17.98
N ASP A 100 -3.34 -12.25 -17.66
CA ASP A 100 -3.54 -13.42 -18.51
C ASP A 100 -4.05 -13.03 -19.90
N LYS A 101 -4.97 -12.07 -19.98
CA LYS A 101 -5.49 -11.57 -21.25
C LYS A 101 -4.44 -10.83 -22.07
N CYS A 102 -3.63 -9.97 -21.42
CA CYS A 102 -2.58 -9.21 -22.10
C CYS A 102 -1.51 -10.15 -22.65
N THR A 103 -1.03 -11.10 -21.85
CA THR A 103 0.00 -12.07 -22.27
C THR A 103 -0.50 -13.01 -23.37
N ALA A 104 -1.76 -13.45 -23.31
CA ALA A 104 -2.35 -14.24 -24.38
C ALA A 104 -2.48 -13.45 -25.70
N SER A 105 -2.80 -12.15 -25.63
CA SER A 105 -2.86 -11.27 -26.81
C SER A 105 -1.48 -11.04 -27.43
N GLU A 106 -0.43 -10.92 -26.61
CA GLU A 106 0.95 -10.78 -27.08
C GLU A 106 1.45 -12.05 -27.77
N ALA A 107 1.09 -13.24 -27.25
CA ALA A 107 1.47 -14.51 -27.87
C ALA A 107 0.75 -14.79 -29.20
N ALA A 108 -0.37 -14.12 -29.46
CA ALA A 108 -1.16 -14.26 -30.69
C ALA A 108 -0.80 -13.24 -31.79
N ALA A 109 0.04 -12.24 -31.48
CA ALA A 109 0.52 -11.21 -32.40
C ALA A 109 1.89 -11.57 -32.99
#